data_AF-A0A7W0KX84-F1
#
_entry.id   AF-A0A7W0KX84-F1
#
_cell.length_a   1.000
_cell.length_b   1.000
_cell.length_c   1.000
_cell.angle_alpha   90.00
_cell.angle_beta   90.00
_cell.angle_gamma   90.00
#
_symmetry.space_group_name_H-M   'P 1'
#
loop_
_entity.id
_entity.type
_entity.pdbx_description
1 polymer ?
#
loop_
_entity_poly.entity_id
_entity_poly.type
_entity_poly.pdbx_seq_one_letter_code
_entity_poly.pdbx_strand_id
1 'polypeptide(L)' 'FTVLFAIPRMSGWLAHWHELLDDKDQKISRPRQWYTGVDERQYVALGDR' A
#
# COMPACT_ATOMS: atom_id res chain seq x y z
N PHE A 1 -3.07 19.88 -16.56
CA PHE A 1 -1.98 20.11 -15.59
C PHE A 1 -1.34 18.80 -15.10
N THR A 2 -2.10 17.82 -14.63
CA THR A 2 -1.58 16.52 -14.15
C THR A 2 -0.65 15.81 -15.13
N VAL A 3 -0.98 15.80 -16.43
CA VAL A 3 -0.12 15.19 -17.46
C VAL A 3 1.23 15.90 -17.57
N LEU A 4 1.25 17.23 -17.54
CA LEU A 4 2.48 18.03 -17.59
C LEU A 4 3.35 17.86 -16.34
N PHE A 5 2.75 17.52 -15.19
CA PHE A 5 3.48 17.16 -13.98
C PHE A 5 4.08 15.74 -14.05
N ALA A 6 3.33 14.79 -14.60
CA ALA A 6 3.76 13.40 -14.69
C ALA A 6 5.01 13.24 -15.56
N ILE A 7 5.08 13.93 -16.72
CA ILE A 7 6.19 13.82 -17.68
C ILE A 7 7.58 14.01 -17.03
N PRO A 8 7.88 15.14 -16.35
CA PRO A 8 9.17 15.28 -15.68
C PRO A 8 9.32 14.35 -14.48
N ARG A 9 8.24 14.05 -13.74
CA ARG A 9 8.28 13.22 -12.52
C ARG A 9 8.61 11.75 -12.80
N MET A 10 8.30 11.25 -14.00
CA MET A 10 8.65 9.90 -14.47
C MET A 10 10.13 9.60 -14.27
N SER A 11 11.02 10.55 -14.57
CA SER A 11 12.47 10.36 -14.40
C SER A 11 12.85 10.03 -12.95
N GLY A 12 12.29 10.76 -11.99
CA GLY A 12 12.50 10.52 -10.57
C GLY A 12 11.87 9.22 -10.09
N TRP A 13 10.71 8.82 -10.62
CA TRP A 13 10.11 7.52 -10.26
C TRP A 13 10.98 6.35 -10.74
N LEU A 14 11.54 6.46 -11.96
CA LEU A 14 12.45 5.45 -12.49
C LEU A 14 13.76 5.37 -11.69
N ALA A 15 14.32 6.51 -11.29
CA ALA A 15 15.52 6.54 -10.44
C ALA A 15 15.29 5.85 -9.10
N HIS A 16 14.19 6.18 -8.40
CA HIS A 16 13.86 5.51 -7.13
C HIS A 16 13.56 4.02 -7.29
N TRP A 17 12.92 3.64 -8.39
CA TRP A 17 12.66 2.22 -8.66
C TRP A 17 13.96 1.45 -8.92
N HIS A 18 14.89 2.05 -9.66
CA HIS A 18 16.19 1.43 -9.93
C HIS A 18 17.02 1.29 -8.64
N GLU A 19 17.07 2.33 -7.81
CA GLU A 19 17.72 2.30 -6.50
C GLU A 19 17.13 1.21 -5.60
N LEU A 20 15.81 1.09 -5.55
CA LEU A 20 15.12 0.05 -4.80
C LEU A 20 15.51 -1.35 -5.29
N LEU A 21 15.62 -1.56 -6.61
CA LEU A 21 15.99 -2.86 -7.19
C LEU A 21 17.45 -3.26 -6.96
N ASP A 22 18.35 -2.29 -6.93
CA ASP A 22 19.79 -2.54 -6.74
C ASP A 22 20.15 -2.79 -5.26
N ASP A 23 19.26 -2.44 -4.34
CA ASP A 23 19.42 -2.74 -2.92
C ASP A 23 19.35 -4.25 -2.64
N LYS A 24 20.47 -4.83 -2.20
CA LYS A 24 20.60 -6.26 -1.90
C LYS A 24 19.76 -6.70 -0.71
N ASP A 25 19.39 -5.77 0.18
CA ASP A 25 18.58 -6.03 1.36
C ASP A 25 17.10 -5.71 1.12
N GLN A 26 16.71 -5.39 -0.12
CA GLN A 26 15.34 -5.08 -0.49
C GLN A 26 14.39 -6.23 -0.10
N LYS A 27 13.33 -5.86 0.62
CA LYS A 27 12.21 -6.75 0.95
C LYS A 27 10.91 -6.15 0.48
N ILE A 28 9.91 -7.00 0.29
CA ILE A 28 8.57 -6.56 -0.09
C ILE A 28 7.99 -5.63 0.97
N SER A 29 7.50 -4.46 0.53
CA SER A 29 6.80 -3.51 1.39
C SER A 29 5.50 -4.15 1.91
N ARG A 30 5.46 -4.46 3.21
CA ARG A 30 4.35 -5.14 3.90
C ARG A 30 3.96 -4.36 5.17
N PRO A 31 3.29 -3.20 5.03
CA PRO A 31 2.80 -2.47 6.19
C PRO A 31 1.82 -3.31 7.00
N ARG A 32 1.80 -3.12 8.32
CA ARG A 32 0.86 -3.75 9.23
C ARG A 32 -0.14 -2.71 9.70
N GLN A 33 -1.35 -3.16 9.98
CA GLN A 33 -2.38 -2.34 10.60
C GLN A 33 -2.52 -2.71 12.07
N TRP A 34 -2.78 -1.70 12.91
CA TRP A 34 -3.25 -1.89 14.28
C TRP A 34 -4.78 -2.03 14.27
N TYR A 35 -5.28 -3.17 14.74
CA TYR A 35 -6.72 -3.41 14.80
C TYR A 35 -7.34 -2.71 16.01
N THR A 36 -8.17 -1.70 15.77
CA THR A 36 -9.04 -1.05 16.78
C THR A 36 -10.53 -1.37 16.55
N GLY A 37 -10.81 -2.40 15.77
CA GLY A 37 -12.18 -2.84 15.51
C GLY A 37 -12.74 -3.59 16.72
N VAL A 38 -13.86 -4.25 16.47
CA VAL A 38 -14.56 -5.05 17.47
C VAL A 38 -13.92 -6.41 17.72
N ASP A 39 -14.09 -6.95 18.91
CA ASP A 39 -13.68 -8.32 19.19
C ASP A 39 -14.51 -9.33 18.39
N GLU A 40 -14.14 -10.61 18.51
CA GLU A 40 -14.84 -11.72 17.88
C GLU A 40 -16.33 -11.68 18.20
N ARG A 41 -17.17 -11.77 17.16
CA ARG A 41 -18.63 -11.78 17.32
C ARG A 41 -19.22 -13.02 16.69
N GLN A 42 -20.23 -13.57 17.36
CA GLN A 42 -21.05 -14.62 16.78
C GLN A 42 -21.90 -14.07 15.64
N TYR A 43 -22.07 -14.90 14.60
CA TYR A 43 -22.90 -14.54 13.46
C TYR A 43 -24.38 -14.55 13.86
N VAL A 44 -25.09 -13.46 13.53
CA VAL A 44 -26.54 -13.35 13.72
C VAL A 44 -27.25 -13.52 12.38
N ALA A 45 -28.19 -14.46 12.32
CA ALA A 45 -28.98 -14.74 11.13
C ALA A 45 -29.76 -13.50 10.71
N LEU A 46 -29.94 -13.30 9.41
CA LEU A 46 -30.50 -12.05 8.87
C LEU A 46 -31.88 -11.69 9.46
N GLY A 47 -32.71 -12.68 9.81
CA GLY A 47 -34.01 -12.45 10.44
C GLY A 47 -33.96 -12.01 11.90
N ASP A 48 -32.83 -12.20 12.57
CA ASP A 48 -32.60 -11.87 13.98
C ASP A 48 -31.62 -10.69 14.15
N ARG A 49 -31.27 -10.00 13.05
CA ARG A 49 -30.38 -8.82 13.05
C ARG A 49 -31.09 -7.56 13.48
#